data_AF-A0AA37QFW4-F1
#
_entry.id   AF-A0AA37QFW4-F1
#
_cell.length_a   1.000
_cell.length_b   1.000
_cell.length_c   1.000
_cell.angle_alpha   90.00
_cell.angle_beta   90.00
_cell.angle_gamma   90.00
#
_symmetry.space_group_name_H-M   'P 1'
#
loop_
_entity.id
_entity.type
_entity.pdbx_description
1 polymer ?
#
loop_
_entity_poly.entity_id
_entity_poly.type
_entity_poly.pdbx_seq_one_letter_code
_entity_poly.pdbx_strand_id
1 'polypeptide(L)'
;MSVLLTERDARLLGAASEALLSPLLTGSADPAPWWARVEPVIRELFPGTNALLARPAEGGLKIVSESADWPGVHTMETMSWSDPRSNRFVFECPVAEAWLKHRRALGSEVSGETMSERWLADLGHRLDRSMYLHEGLYGARMHGFMTLTPVLPDGGEVFLTVGHERRTGARDLEAARLPVLGMLLPALRTGFHTLRTFAARQAAMAATLDAVPEALLVIGSDGREMHRNAALRRRLGEEPERERVAAEMLALARGLQALHARTHGAPGTAARLALPTAGVPRTERTLATPLARYVLRAAFGAEAVWGAAGTVLVSLEPDAAPAPLAGGPLAALTPREAEVARLLARRATNTEVAAALGVSPHTARHHAQRVLEKLGLRSRRELGALLGVAG
;
A
#
# COMPACT_ATOMS: atom_id res chain seq x y z
N MET A 1 -17.32 24.30 30.55
CA MET A 1 -16.64 23.35 31.46
C MET A 1 -15.15 23.52 31.31
N SER A 2 -14.43 23.86 32.38
CA SER A 2 -12.96 23.79 32.40
C SER A 2 -12.55 22.34 32.65
N VAL A 3 -11.92 21.69 31.67
CA VAL A 3 -11.31 20.37 31.88
C VAL A 3 -9.93 20.58 32.48
N LEU A 4 -9.72 20.14 33.73
CA LEU A 4 -8.41 20.12 34.34
C LEU A 4 -7.66 18.88 33.82
N LEU A 5 -6.74 19.10 32.87
CA LEU A 5 -5.86 18.05 32.38
C LEU A 5 -4.79 17.75 33.43
N THR A 6 -4.58 16.47 33.74
CA THR A 6 -3.40 16.07 34.52
C THR A 6 -2.14 16.19 33.65
N GLU A 7 -0.97 16.24 34.27
CA GLU A 7 0.31 16.20 33.55
C GLU A 7 0.42 14.94 32.67
N ARG A 8 -0.14 13.82 33.14
CA ARG A 8 -0.24 12.58 32.37
C ARG A 8 -1.11 12.76 31.13
N ASP A 9 -2.29 13.37 31.26
CA ASP A 9 -3.20 13.60 30.13
C ASP A 9 -2.56 14.51 29.08
N ALA A 10 -1.86 15.57 29.52
CA ALA A 10 -1.13 16.46 28.62
C ALA A 10 -0.03 15.73 27.83
N ARG A 11 0.75 14.85 28.49
CA ARG A 11 1.77 14.02 27.83
C ARG A 11 1.15 13.06 26.81
N LEU A 12 0.07 12.36 27.19
CA LEU A 12 -0.61 11.41 26.30
C LEU A 12 -1.29 12.11 25.11
N LEU A 13 -1.88 13.29 25.31
CA LEU A 13 -2.41 14.14 24.23
C LEU A 13 -1.32 14.56 23.24
N GLY A 14 -0.14 14.93 23.74
CA GLY A 14 1.02 15.24 22.91
C GLY A 14 1.44 14.04 22.06
N ALA A 15 1.62 12.87 22.68
CA ALA A 15 1.97 11.63 21.99
C ALA A 15 0.91 11.21 20.96
N ALA A 16 -0.38 11.33 21.29
CA ALA A 16 -1.47 11.01 20.38
C ALA A 16 -1.49 11.95 19.18
N SER A 17 -1.26 13.25 19.40
CA SER A 17 -1.17 14.25 18.33
C SER A 17 0.02 13.97 17.41
N GLU A 18 1.19 13.64 17.96
CA GLU A 18 2.38 13.28 17.18
C GLU A 18 2.14 12.01 16.35
N ALA A 19 1.54 10.97 16.93
CA ALA A 19 1.19 9.75 16.22
C ALA A 19 0.20 10.02 15.07
N LEU A 20 -0.84 10.82 15.31
CA LEU A 20 -1.80 11.25 14.29
C LEU A 20 -1.13 12.04 13.16
N LEU A 21 -0.16 12.90 13.48
CA LEU A 21 0.60 13.71 12.51
C LEU A 21 1.74 12.96 11.82
N SER A 22 2.07 11.73 12.22
CA SER A 22 3.18 10.95 11.67
C SER A 22 3.17 10.72 10.14
N PRO A 23 2.05 10.79 9.38
CA PRO A 23 2.09 10.78 7.92
C PRO A 23 2.93 11.93 7.34
N LEU A 24 2.96 13.10 7.98
CA LEU A 24 3.81 14.24 7.57
C LEU A 24 5.30 13.94 7.72
N LEU A 25 5.66 13.06 8.66
CA LEU A 25 7.05 12.72 8.97
C LEU A 25 7.54 11.53 8.13
N THR A 26 6.64 10.59 7.85
CA THR A 26 6.98 9.32 7.18
C THR A 26 6.78 9.35 5.67
N GLY A 27 5.94 10.26 5.15
CA GLY A 27 5.55 10.26 3.75
C GLY A 27 4.75 9.03 3.31
N SER A 28 4.30 8.20 4.28
CA SER A 28 3.59 6.95 3.99
C SER A 28 2.18 7.22 3.49
N ALA A 29 1.79 6.53 2.43
CA ALA A 29 0.42 6.46 1.94
C ALA A 29 -0.39 5.32 2.58
N ASP A 30 0.26 4.40 3.29
CA ASP A 30 -0.38 3.22 3.87
C ASP A 30 -1.00 3.55 5.25
N PRO A 31 -2.33 3.40 5.40
CA PRO A 31 -3.01 3.65 6.67
C PRO A 31 -2.72 2.60 7.75
N ALA A 32 -2.29 1.37 7.41
CA ALA A 32 -2.10 0.33 8.42
C ALA A 32 -0.90 0.61 9.35
N PRO A 33 0.32 0.90 8.86
CA PRO A 33 1.44 1.29 9.73
C PRO A 33 1.19 2.60 10.48
N TRP A 34 0.43 3.52 9.90
CA TRP A 34 0.02 4.76 10.57
C TRP A 34 -0.87 4.45 11.77
N TRP A 35 -1.93 3.65 11.55
CA TRP A 35 -2.87 3.30 12.60
C TRP A 35 -2.23 2.46 13.72
N ALA A 36 -1.34 1.53 13.39
CA ALA A 36 -0.59 0.74 14.38
C ALA A 36 0.23 1.62 15.36
N ARG A 37 0.58 2.86 14.97
CA ARG A 37 1.20 3.86 15.86
C ARG A 37 0.18 4.65 16.68
N VAL A 38 -1.00 4.93 16.12
CA VAL A 38 -2.04 5.75 16.74
C VAL A 38 -2.81 4.96 17.80
N GLU A 39 -3.22 3.73 17.48
CA GLU A 39 -4.13 2.93 18.31
C GLU A 39 -3.65 2.76 19.77
N PRO A 40 -2.39 2.36 20.05
CA PRO A 40 -1.94 2.14 21.41
C PRO A 40 -2.05 3.41 22.27
N VAL A 41 -1.66 4.57 21.70
CA VAL A 41 -1.66 5.84 22.42
C VAL A 41 -3.08 6.34 22.69
N ILE A 42 -4.02 6.14 21.74
CA ILE A 42 -5.43 6.44 21.96
C ILE A 42 -6.02 5.58 23.08
N ARG A 43 -5.68 4.28 23.14
CA ARG A 43 -6.13 3.37 24.19
C ARG A 43 -5.53 3.71 25.56
N GLU A 44 -4.30 4.23 25.60
CA GLU A 44 -3.69 4.72 26.83
C GLU A 44 -4.33 6.03 27.33
N LEU A 45 -4.67 6.94 26.41
CA LEU A 45 -5.38 8.18 26.71
C LEU A 45 -6.82 7.91 27.19
N PHE A 46 -7.44 6.87 26.66
CA PHE A 46 -8.79 6.43 27.03
C PHE A 46 -8.77 4.98 27.55
N PRO A 47 -8.30 4.73 28.78
CA PRO A 47 -8.17 3.37 29.28
C PRO A 47 -9.55 2.70 29.43
N GLY A 48 -9.59 1.39 29.15
CA GLY A 48 -10.82 0.59 29.20
C GLY A 48 -11.74 0.79 27.98
N THR A 49 -11.24 1.40 26.91
CA THR A 49 -11.98 1.64 25.67
C THR A 49 -11.37 0.88 24.48
N ASN A 50 -12.20 0.67 23.46
CA ASN A 50 -11.80 0.22 22.14
C ASN A 50 -11.66 1.44 21.23
N ALA A 51 -10.62 1.48 20.39
CA ALA A 51 -10.41 2.54 19.41
C ALA A 51 -10.56 1.97 18.00
N LEU A 52 -11.38 2.62 17.19
CA LEU A 52 -11.69 2.21 15.82
C LEU A 52 -11.50 3.40 14.89
N LEU A 53 -10.68 3.20 13.85
CA LEU A 53 -10.59 4.12 12.73
C LEU A 53 -11.35 3.53 11.54
N ALA A 54 -12.24 4.31 10.95
CA ALA A 54 -12.95 3.91 9.74
C ALA A 54 -12.84 4.98 8.65
N ARG A 55 -12.63 4.52 7.41
CA ARG A 55 -12.50 5.37 6.21
C ARG A 55 -13.27 4.80 5.02
N PRO A 56 -13.72 5.63 4.08
CA PRO A 56 -14.29 5.15 2.83
C PRO A 56 -13.20 4.43 2.02
N ALA A 57 -13.58 3.34 1.36
CA ALA A 57 -12.72 2.55 0.49
C ALA A 57 -13.53 1.97 -0.69
N GLU A 58 -12.81 1.38 -1.65
CA GLU A 58 -13.45 0.57 -2.69
C GLU A 58 -14.18 -0.60 -2.05
N GLY A 59 -15.47 -0.75 -2.36
CA GLY A 59 -16.34 -1.76 -1.74
C GLY A 59 -17.04 -1.34 -0.43
N GLY A 60 -16.75 -0.15 0.13
CA GLY A 60 -17.52 0.42 1.25
C GLY A 60 -16.70 0.98 2.40
N LEU A 61 -17.24 0.87 3.63
CA LEU A 61 -16.52 1.24 4.86
C LEU A 61 -15.34 0.29 5.04
N LYS A 62 -14.15 0.85 5.27
CA LYS A 62 -12.99 0.08 5.71
C LYS A 62 -12.65 0.45 7.14
N ILE A 63 -12.69 -0.54 8.01
CA ILE A 63 -12.19 -0.43 9.38
C ILE A 63 -10.70 -0.77 9.36
N VAL A 64 -9.90 0.15 9.90
CA VAL A 64 -8.45 0.00 10.07
C VAL A 64 -8.22 -0.04 11.57
N SER A 65 -8.36 -1.23 12.17
CA SER A 65 -8.10 -1.46 13.60
C SER A 65 -7.63 -2.89 13.81
N GLU A 66 -6.58 -3.09 14.63
CA GLU A 66 -6.14 -4.43 15.01
C GLU A 66 -7.03 -5.03 16.11
N SER A 67 -7.75 -4.17 16.84
CA SER A 67 -8.83 -4.56 17.77
C SER A 67 -10.10 -5.08 17.04
N ALA A 68 -10.05 -5.24 15.72
CA ALA A 68 -11.17 -5.57 14.83
C ALA A 68 -11.31 -7.08 14.53
N ASP A 69 -10.68 -7.97 15.29
CA ASP A 69 -10.83 -9.42 15.10
C ASP A 69 -12.10 -9.94 15.79
N TRP A 70 -13.25 -9.36 15.42
CA TRP A 70 -14.56 -9.72 15.95
C TRP A 70 -15.66 -9.66 14.87
N PRO A 71 -16.74 -10.47 14.98
CA PRO A 71 -17.61 -10.75 13.84
C PRO A 71 -18.32 -9.55 13.19
N GLY A 72 -18.70 -8.52 13.94
CA GLY A 72 -19.51 -7.44 13.38
C GLY A 72 -18.72 -6.32 12.69
N VAL A 73 -17.40 -6.40 12.63
CA VAL A 73 -16.61 -5.60 11.67
C VAL A 73 -17.09 -5.92 10.27
N HIS A 74 -17.24 -7.22 9.98
CA HIS A 74 -17.79 -7.67 8.70
C HIS A 74 -19.19 -7.13 8.47
N THR A 75 -20.08 -7.17 9.47
CA THR A 75 -21.43 -6.59 9.37
C THR A 75 -21.38 -5.09 9.06
N MET A 76 -20.50 -4.32 9.69
CA MET A 76 -20.39 -2.88 9.42
C MET A 76 -19.84 -2.58 8.02
N GLU A 77 -18.85 -3.34 7.56
CA GLU A 77 -18.28 -3.18 6.22
C GLU A 77 -19.29 -3.56 5.12
N THR A 78 -20.01 -4.69 5.27
CA THR A 78 -20.99 -5.17 4.26
C THR A 78 -22.26 -4.33 4.18
N MET A 79 -22.67 -3.69 5.28
CA MET A 79 -23.84 -2.81 5.30
C MET A 79 -23.53 -1.37 4.84
N SER A 80 -22.46 -1.16 4.08
CA SER A 80 -22.01 0.18 3.71
C SER A 80 -21.41 0.24 2.32
N TRP A 81 -21.53 1.39 1.67
CA TRP A 81 -20.81 1.70 0.44
C TRP A 81 -20.21 3.11 0.50
N SER A 82 -19.26 3.39 -0.40
CA SER A 82 -18.68 4.72 -0.56
C SER A 82 -19.32 5.43 -1.75
N ASP A 83 -19.78 6.67 -1.57
CA ASP A 83 -20.17 7.52 -2.70
C ASP A 83 -18.89 7.96 -3.45
N PRO A 84 -18.70 7.59 -4.73
CA PRO A 84 -17.49 7.91 -5.47
C PRO A 84 -17.32 9.41 -5.75
N ARG A 85 -18.38 10.23 -5.68
CA ARG A 85 -18.32 11.68 -5.93
C ARG A 85 -17.89 12.45 -4.71
N SER A 86 -18.44 12.13 -3.54
CA SER A 86 -18.15 12.83 -2.29
C SER A 86 -17.15 12.10 -1.39
N ASN A 87 -16.83 10.85 -1.70
CA ASN A 87 -16.05 9.94 -0.87
C ASN A 87 -16.57 9.92 0.58
N ARG A 88 -17.89 9.72 0.69
CA ARG A 88 -18.62 9.69 1.96
C ARG A 88 -19.24 8.32 2.16
N PHE A 89 -19.44 7.94 3.41
CA PHE A 89 -20.12 6.69 3.71
C PHE A 89 -21.61 6.81 3.48
N VAL A 90 -22.19 5.73 3.02
CA VAL A 90 -23.63 5.52 3.04
C VAL A 90 -23.88 4.13 3.59
N PHE A 91 -24.84 4.01 4.50
CA PHE A 91 -25.20 2.74 5.11
C PHE A 91 -26.49 2.18 4.52
N GLU A 92 -26.53 0.88 4.25
CA GLU A 92 -27.76 0.16 3.90
C GLU A 92 -28.67 0.05 5.12
N CYS A 93 -28.09 0.03 6.33
CA CYS A 93 -28.85 0.05 7.56
C CYS A 93 -29.58 1.40 7.72
N PRO A 94 -30.93 1.44 7.77
CA PRO A 94 -31.67 2.69 7.91
C PRO A 94 -31.30 3.45 9.20
N VAL A 95 -31.00 2.71 10.27
CA VAL A 95 -30.60 3.28 11.56
C VAL A 95 -29.25 3.99 11.48
N ALA A 96 -28.24 3.32 10.91
CA ALA A 96 -26.91 3.91 10.75
C ALA A 96 -26.92 5.08 9.76
N GLU A 97 -27.73 5.00 8.71
CA GLU A 97 -27.88 6.09 7.75
C GLU A 97 -28.62 7.29 8.33
N ALA A 98 -29.68 7.08 9.11
CA ALA A 98 -30.38 8.15 9.81
C ALA A 98 -29.48 8.84 10.84
N TRP A 99 -28.70 8.06 11.59
CA TRP A 99 -27.65 8.55 12.47
C TRP A 99 -26.65 9.46 11.73
N LEU A 100 -26.10 8.96 10.63
CA LEU A 100 -25.10 9.66 9.84
C LEU A 100 -25.64 10.97 9.25
N LYS A 101 -26.88 10.95 8.73
CA LYS A 101 -27.58 12.16 8.24
C LYS A 101 -27.82 13.18 9.34
N HIS A 102 -28.30 12.73 10.51
CA HIS A 102 -28.52 13.61 11.66
C HIS A 102 -27.22 14.30 12.09
N ARG A 103 -26.12 13.55 12.20
CA ARG A 103 -24.80 14.11 12.54
C ARG A 103 -24.31 15.13 11.53
N ARG A 104 -24.42 14.83 10.24
CA ARG A 104 -24.06 15.78 9.17
C ARG A 104 -24.87 17.07 9.27
N ALA A 105 -26.16 16.98 9.60
CA ALA A 105 -27.02 18.15 9.77
C ALA A 105 -26.62 19.01 10.99
N LEU A 106 -26.11 18.40 12.07
CA LEU A 106 -25.59 19.13 13.23
C LEU A 106 -24.25 19.82 12.97
N GLY A 107 -23.50 19.40 11.95
CA GLY A 107 -22.16 19.93 11.66
C GLY A 107 -21.14 19.67 12.77
N SER A 108 -21.43 18.78 13.73
CA SER A 108 -20.54 18.52 14.86
C SER A 108 -19.49 17.47 14.51
N GLU A 109 -18.23 17.91 14.49
CA GLU A 109 -17.07 17.04 14.23
C GLU A 109 -16.65 16.21 15.46
N VAL A 110 -17.17 16.56 16.64
CA VAL A 110 -16.94 15.85 17.90
C VAL A 110 -18.31 15.47 18.46
N SER A 111 -18.58 14.19 18.68
CA SER A 111 -19.81 13.74 19.33
C SER A 111 -19.54 12.66 20.37
N GLY A 112 -20.27 12.72 21.46
CA GLY A 112 -20.36 11.67 22.46
C GLY A 112 -21.79 11.14 22.42
N GLU A 113 -21.95 9.85 22.20
CA GLU A 113 -23.24 9.25 21.93
C GLU A 113 -23.39 7.93 22.67
N THR A 114 -24.36 7.92 23.58
CA THR A 114 -24.99 6.67 24.02
C THR A 114 -26.21 6.45 23.13
N MET A 115 -26.12 5.55 22.14
CA MET A 115 -27.29 5.21 21.31
C MET A 115 -28.39 4.62 22.21
N SER A 116 -29.43 5.42 22.45
CA SER A 116 -30.54 5.07 23.34
C SER A 116 -31.79 4.74 22.53
N GLU A 117 -32.64 3.86 23.07
CA GLU A 117 -33.94 3.53 22.48
C GLU A 117 -34.78 4.79 22.23
N ARG A 118 -34.69 5.79 23.11
CA ARG A 118 -35.41 7.05 22.99
C ARG A 118 -34.98 7.85 21.75
N TRP A 119 -33.67 8.01 21.56
CA TRP A 119 -33.14 8.73 20.39
C TRP A 119 -33.45 8.01 19.07
N LEU A 120 -33.42 6.67 19.06
CA LEU A 120 -33.82 5.88 17.90
C LEU A 120 -35.32 5.97 17.62
N ALA A 121 -36.15 5.96 18.66
CA ALA A 121 -37.59 6.13 18.55
C ALA A 121 -37.95 7.52 17.99
N ASP A 122 -37.23 8.58 18.39
CA ASP A 122 -37.40 9.93 17.85
C ASP A 122 -37.06 10.01 16.34
N LEU A 123 -36.22 9.11 15.84
CA LEU A 123 -35.92 8.94 14.41
C LEU A 123 -36.82 7.92 13.70
N GLY A 124 -37.86 7.39 14.37
CA GLY A 124 -38.79 6.41 13.81
C GLY A 124 -38.20 5.00 13.67
N HIS A 125 -37.12 4.70 14.38
CA HIS A 125 -36.40 3.44 14.29
C HIS A 125 -36.45 2.63 15.60
N ARG A 126 -36.27 1.32 15.47
CA ARG A 126 -36.30 0.36 16.59
C ARG A 126 -34.92 -0.25 16.82
N LEU A 127 -34.41 -0.12 18.05
CA LEU A 127 -33.10 -0.65 18.44
C LEU A 127 -33.01 -2.16 18.22
N ASP A 128 -34.03 -2.90 18.68
CA ASP A 128 -34.12 -4.37 18.66
C ASP A 128 -34.06 -5.00 17.26
N ARG A 129 -34.19 -4.19 16.20
CA ARG A 129 -34.17 -4.65 14.81
C ARG A 129 -32.92 -4.21 14.05
N SER A 130 -31.99 -3.51 14.70
CA SER A 130 -30.81 -2.98 14.02
C SER A 130 -29.65 -3.96 14.07
N MET A 131 -29.41 -4.68 12.97
CA MET A 131 -28.21 -5.53 12.82
C MET A 131 -26.92 -4.74 13.01
N TYR A 132 -26.85 -3.51 12.49
CA TYR A 132 -25.70 -2.63 12.67
C TYR A 132 -25.37 -2.40 14.16
N LEU A 133 -26.38 -2.30 15.01
CA LEU A 133 -26.19 -2.10 16.45
C LEU A 133 -25.93 -3.41 17.20
N HIS A 134 -26.74 -4.44 16.95
CA HIS A 134 -26.63 -5.69 17.69
C HIS A 134 -25.40 -6.52 17.27
N GLU A 135 -25.18 -6.69 15.98
CA GLU A 135 -24.07 -7.48 15.47
C GLU A 135 -22.82 -6.61 15.31
N GLY A 136 -22.95 -5.39 14.79
CA GLY A 136 -21.87 -4.42 14.66
C GLY A 136 -21.43 -3.85 16.02
N LEU A 137 -22.02 -2.75 16.48
CA LEU A 137 -21.48 -2.01 17.64
C LEU A 137 -21.45 -2.82 18.95
N TYR A 138 -22.52 -3.53 19.30
CA TYR A 138 -22.57 -4.32 20.54
C TYR A 138 -21.74 -5.60 20.45
N GLY A 139 -21.61 -6.21 19.26
CA GLY A 139 -20.63 -7.27 19.01
C GLY A 139 -19.19 -6.80 19.28
N ALA A 140 -18.90 -5.53 18.99
CA ALA A 140 -17.64 -4.85 19.31
C ALA A 140 -17.49 -4.42 20.78
N ARG A 141 -18.52 -4.69 21.59
CA ARG A 141 -18.68 -4.21 22.96
C ARG A 141 -18.75 -2.68 23.11
N MET A 142 -19.04 -1.95 22.04
CA MET A 142 -19.23 -0.49 22.05
C MET A 142 -20.68 -0.15 22.43
N HIS A 143 -20.94 0.08 23.72
CA HIS A 143 -22.27 0.43 24.21
C HIS A 143 -22.49 1.94 24.35
N GLY A 144 -21.40 2.67 24.61
CA GLY A 144 -21.30 4.12 24.48
C GLY A 144 -20.01 4.44 23.72
N PHE A 145 -20.00 5.55 22.98
CA PHE A 145 -18.82 5.93 22.20
C PHE A 145 -18.69 7.43 22.03
N MET A 146 -17.45 7.87 21.83
CA MET A 146 -17.11 9.22 21.43
C MET A 146 -16.44 9.15 20.06
N THR A 147 -16.82 10.02 19.14
CA THR A 147 -16.35 9.96 17.76
C THR A 147 -15.86 11.32 17.29
N LEU A 148 -14.68 11.32 16.67
CA LEU A 148 -14.21 12.41 15.82
C LEU A 148 -14.59 12.12 14.38
N THR A 149 -15.15 13.11 13.71
CA THR A 149 -15.57 13.03 12.31
C THR A 149 -15.20 14.31 11.60
N PRO A 150 -13.90 14.55 11.37
CA PRO A 150 -13.46 15.78 10.74
C PRO A 150 -14.01 15.87 9.31
N VAL A 151 -14.52 17.03 8.94
CA VAL A 151 -14.77 17.39 7.56
C VAL A 151 -13.43 17.64 6.89
N LEU A 152 -13.10 16.82 5.90
CA LEU A 152 -11.83 16.95 5.17
C LEU A 152 -11.97 18.03 4.07
N PRO A 153 -10.86 18.70 3.69
CA PRO A 153 -10.90 19.74 2.65
C PRO A 153 -11.44 19.27 1.29
N ASP A 154 -11.29 17.99 0.99
CA ASP A 154 -11.77 17.36 -0.25
C ASP A 154 -13.18 16.75 -0.13
N GLY A 155 -13.89 17.03 0.98
CA GLY A 155 -15.25 16.58 1.23
C GLY A 155 -15.41 15.15 1.74
N GLY A 156 -14.30 14.40 1.83
CA GLY A 156 -14.31 13.02 2.32
C GLY A 156 -14.48 12.91 3.83
N GLU A 157 -14.80 11.70 4.29
CA GLU A 157 -15.05 11.40 5.70
C GLU A 157 -13.99 10.46 6.31
N VAL A 158 -13.81 10.57 7.62
CA VAL A 158 -13.06 9.61 8.44
C VAL A 158 -13.67 9.60 9.83
N PHE A 159 -13.75 8.43 10.46
CA PHE A 159 -14.19 8.28 11.84
C PHE A 159 -13.04 7.79 12.68
N LEU A 160 -12.77 8.49 13.78
CA LEU A 160 -12.05 7.93 14.91
C LEU A 160 -13.04 7.78 16.07
N THR A 161 -13.42 6.54 16.36
CA THR A 161 -14.38 6.20 17.40
C THR A 161 -13.68 5.55 18.58
N VAL A 162 -13.97 6.04 19.79
CA VAL A 162 -13.52 5.47 21.05
C VAL A 162 -14.76 4.98 21.79
N GLY A 163 -14.93 3.66 21.89
CA GLY A 163 -16.11 3.02 22.48
C GLY A 163 -15.81 2.29 23.78
N HIS A 164 -16.81 2.16 24.66
CA HIS A 164 -16.67 1.46 25.95
C HIS A 164 -17.88 0.59 26.28
N GLU A 165 -17.68 -0.36 27.20
CA GLU A 165 -18.72 -1.23 27.74
C GLU A 165 -19.61 -0.50 28.76
N ARG A 166 -20.87 -0.96 28.91
CA ARG A 166 -21.87 -0.38 29.83
C ARG A 166 -21.56 -0.62 31.32
N ARG A 167 -20.58 -1.47 31.66
CA ARG A 167 -20.30 -1.95 33.03
C ARG A 167 -19.64 -0.93 33.97
N THR A 168 -19.38 0.29 33.51
CA THR A 168 -18.84 1.39 34.33
C THR A 168 -19.80 2.57 34.27
N GLY A 169 -19.76 3.49 35.26
CA GLY A 169 -20.60 4.71 35.34
C GLY A 169 -20.42 5.64 34.13
N ALA A 170 -20.97 5.24 32.99
CA ALA A 170 -20.64 5.68 31.64
C ALA A 170 -20.93 7.16 31.36
N ARG A 171 -21.97 7.72 31.97
CA ARG A 171 -22.40 9.10 31.69
C ARG A 171 -21.37 10.15 32.15
N ASP A 172 -20.64 9.88 33.23
CA ASP A 172 -19.62 10.82 33.74
C ASP A 172 -18.32 10.75 32.92
N LEU A 173 -18.06 9.61 32.28
CA LEU A 173 -16.88 9.40 31.45
C LEU A 173 -16.99 10.16 30.12
N GLU A 174 -18.16 10.15 29.47
CA GLU A 174 -18.39 10.81 28.17
C GLU A 174 -18.29 12.34 28.28
N ALA A 175 -18.98 12.97 29.25
CA ALA A 175 -19.02 14.43 29.37
C ALA A 175 -17.66 15.05 29.72
N ALA A 176 -16.85 14.36 30.53
CA ALA A 176 -15.52 14.84 30.92
C ALA A 176 -14.43 14.59 29.84
N ARG A 177 -14.58 13.53 29.04
CA ARG A 177 -13.56 13.11 28.06
C ARG A 177 -13.80 13.60 26.65
N LEU A 178 -15.03 14.00 26.30
CA LEU A 178 -15.34 14.51 24.97
C LEU A 178 -14.50 15.74 24.57
N PRO A 179 -14.24 16.73 25.46
CA PRO A 179 -13.34 17.84 25.12
C PRO A 179 -11.90 17.38 24.90
N VAL A 180 -11.41 16.39 25.65
CA VAL A 180 -10.07 15.81 25.50
C VAL A 180 -9.93 15.14 24.14
N LEU A 181 -10.93 14.35 23.73
CA LEU A 181 -10.95 13.77 22.38
C LEU A 181 -10.99 14.86 21.31
N GLY A 182 -11.81 15.90 21.50
CA GLY A 182 -11.91 17.04 20.60
C GLY A 182 -10.58 17.78 20.36
N MET A 183 -9.65 17.77 21.32
CA MET A 183 -8.31 18.35 21.14
C MET A 183 -7.48 17.63 20.07
N LEU A 184 -7.78 16.36 19.76
CA LEU A 184 -7.09 15.59 18.71
C LEU A 184 -7.63 15.88 17.30
N LEU A 185 -8.75 16.59 17.17
CA LEU A 185 -9.42 16.84 15.88
C LEU A 185 -8.50 17.48 14.83
N PRO A 186 -7.69 18.54 15.13
CA PRO A 186 -6.80 19.13 14.13
C PRO A 186 -5.71 18.16 13.67
N ALA A 187 -5.16 17.36 14.58
CA ALA A 187 -4.13 16.38 14.28
C ALA A 187 -4.69 15.23 13.42
N LEU A 188 -5.86 14.70 13.77
CA LEU A 188 -6.55 13.68 12.98
C LEU A 188 -6.87 14.17 11.56
N ARG A 189 -7.45 15.37 11.43
CA ARG A 189 -7.78 15.97 10.13
C ARG A 189 -6.51 16.08 9.26
N THR A 190 -5.46 16.65 9.82
CA THR A 190 -4.21 16.90 9.10
C THR A 190 -3.51 15.61 8.71
N GLY A 191 -3.35 14.68 9.66
CA GLY A 191 -2.71 13.39 9.43
C GLY A 191 -3.43 12.57 8.36
N PHE A 192 -4.75 12.45 8.48
CA PHE A 192 -5.54 11.67 7.53
C PHE A 192 -5.63 12.32 6.15
N HIS A 193 -5.80 13.65 6.06
CA HIS A 193 -5.76 14.36 4.78
C HIS A 193 -4.40 14.20 4.08
N THR A 194 -3.31 14.27 4.85
CA THR A 194 -1.95 14.04 4.36
C THR A 194 -1.80 12.63 3.79
N LEU A 195 -2.25 11.62 4.54
CA LEU A 195 -2.21 10.22 4.12
C LEU A 195 -2.98 10.00 2.80
N ARG A 196 -4.19 10.56 2.69
CA ARG A 196 -4.99 10.49 1.45
C ARG A 196 -4.33 11.21 0.29
N THR A 197 -3.72 12.36 0.53
CA THR A 197 -3.02 13.12 -0.49
C THR A 197 -1.81 12.34 -1.02
N PHE A 198 -1.04 11.69 -0.14
CA PHE A 198 0.06 10.82 -0.55
C PHE A 198 -0.44 9.60 -1.33
N ALA A 199 -1.52 8.94 -0.88
CA ALA A 199 -2.12 7.82 -1.60
C ALA A 199 -2.60 8.20 -3.02
N ALA A 200 -3.30 9.33 -3.15
CA ALA A 200 -3.74 9.82 -4.45
C ALA A 200 -2.57 10.18 -5.38
N ARG A 201 -1.53 10.82 -4.87
CA ARG A 201 -0.30 11.11 -5.63
C ARG A 201 0.42 9.83 -6.06
N GLN A 202 0.54 8.85 -5.18
CA GLN A 202 1.15 7.56 -5.49
C GLN A 202 0.35 6.82 -6.56
N ALA A 203 -0.99 6.83 -6.50
CA ALA A 203 -1.84 6.23 -7.52
C ALA A 203 -1.70 6.92 -8.89
N ALA A 204 -1.70 8.26 -8.93
CA ALA A 204 -1.49 9.02 -10.16
C ALA A 204 -0.10 8.76 -10.77
N MET A 205 0.92 8.64 -9.91
CA MET A 205 2.28 8.29 -10.30
C MET A 205 2.34 6.88 -10.88
N ALA A 206 1.76 5.90 -10.19
CA ALA A 206 1.70 4.51 -10.63
C ALA A 206 1.05 4.38 -12.01
N ALA A 207 -0.06 5.08 -12.25
CA ALA A 207 -0.72 5.12 -13.55
C ALA A 207 0.19 5.71 -14.65
N THR A 208 0.93 6.78 -14.34
CA THR A 208 1.89 7.40 -15.27
C THR A 208 3.04 6.44 -15.60
N LEU A 209 3.64 5.80 -14.58
CA LEU A 209 4.72 4.83 -14.76
C LEU A 209 4.28 3.58 -15.53
N ASP A 210 3.02 3.15 -15.38
CA ASP A 210 2.48 2.00 -16.11
C ASP A 210 2.35 2.28 -17.61
N ALA A 211 2.28 3.55 -18.02
CA ALA A 211 2.34 3.94 -19.43
C ALA A 211 3.78 3.96 -20.00
N VAL A 212 4.80 3.94 -19.14
CA VAL A 212 6.21 3.96 -19.55
C VAL A 212 6.63 2.57 -20.07
N PRO A 213 7.20 2.46 -21.29
CA PRO A 213 7.54 1.17 -21.88
C PRO A 213 8.77 0.50 -21.25
N GLU A 214 9.64 1.26 -20.59
CA GLU A 214 10.80 0.76 -19.85
C GLU A 214 10.38 0.00 -18.60
N ALA A 215 11.07 -1.10 -18.28
CA ALA A 215 10.79 -1.86 -17.07
C ALA A 215 11.38 -1.15 -15.85
N LEU A 216 10.51 -0.65 -14.97
CA LEU A 216 10.86 0.18 -13.82
C LEU A 216 10.36 -0.41 -12.49
N LEU A 217 11.24 -0.37 -11.50
CA LEU A 217 10.95 -0.63 -10.09
C LEU A 217 11.14 0.68 -9.30
N VAL A 218 10.18 1.03 -8.47
CA VAL A 218 10.27 2.18 -7.56
C VAL A 218 10.39 1.69 -6.13
N ILE A 219 11.45 2.12 -5.45
CA ILE A 219 11.73 1.81 -4.05
C ILE A 219 11.61 3.11 -3.24
N GLY A 220 10.80 3.07 -2.18
CA GLY A 220 10.62 4.18 -1.25
C GLY A 220 11.85 4.43 -0.40
N SER A 221 11.91 5.59 0.24
CA SER A 221 13.01 5.99 1.14
C SER A 221 13.18 5.04 2.34
N ASP A 222 12.13 4.29 2.71
CA ASP A 222 12.13 3.24 3.71
C ASP A 222 12.70 1.89 3.22
N GLY A 223 13.13 1.82 1.95
CA GLY A 223 13.68 0.62 1.31
C GLY A 223 12.63 -0.44 0.97
N ARG A 224 11.34 -0.10 1.04
CA ARG A 224 10.24 -0.94 0.59
C ARG A 224 9.90 -0.67 -0.86
N GLU A 225 9.39 -1.69 -1.53
CA GLU A 225 8.88 -1.56 -2.88
C GLU A 225 7.58 -0.73 -2.88
N MET A 226 7.57 0.36 -3.65
CA MET A 226 6.39 1.20 -3.83
C MET A 226 5.59 0.83 -5.08
N HIS A 227 6.28 0.47 -6.17
CA HIS A 227 5.64 0.14 -7.45
C HIS A 227 6.55 -0.68 -8.37
N ARG A 228 5.96 -1.65 -9.08
CA ARG A 228 6.56 -2.29 -10.27
C ARG A 228 5.69 -1.93 -11.44
N ASN A 229 6.23 -1.29 -12.48
CA ASN A 229 5.38 -0.88 -13.57
C ASN A 229 4.94 -2.05 -14.49
N ALA A 230 3.96 -1.80 -15.35
CA ALA A 230 3.41 -2.80 -16.28
C ALA A 230 4.49 -3.49 -17.13
N ALA A 231 5.48 -2.75 -17.61
CA ALA A 231 6.59 -3.29 -18.39
C ALA A 231 7.49 -4.24 -17.57
N LEU A 232 7.81 -3.89 -16.32
CA LEU A 232 8.59 -4.75 -15.43
C LEU A 232 7.81 -6.01 -15.06
N ARG A 233 6.52 -5.89 -14.72
CA ARG A 233 5.66 -7.06 -14.41
C ARG A 233 5.63 -8.06 -15.57
N ARG A 234 5.45 -7.57 -16.80
CA ARG A 234 5.51 -8.40 -18.01
C ARG A 234 6.88 -9.07 -18.17
N ARG A 235 7.97 -8.31 -18.01
CA ARG A 235 9.33 -8.83 -18.15
C ARG A 235 9.64 -9.93 -17.14
N LEU A 236 9.31 -9.71 -15.88
CA LEU A 236 9.50 -10.69 -14.81
C LEU A 236 8.59 -11.92 -15.01
N GLY A 237 7.41 -11.76 -15.61
CA GLY A 237 6.55 -12.89 -15.99
C GLY A 237 7.18 -13.82 -17.04
N GLU A 238 8.08 -13.30 -17.87
CA GLU A 238 8.80 -14.08 -18.89
C GLU A 238 10.16 -14.60 -18.40
N GLU A 239 10.61 -14.21 -17.20
CA GLU A 239 11.94 -14.50 -16.68
C GLU A 239 11.92 -15.64 -15.65
N PRO A 240 12.59 -16.76 -15.92
CA PRO A 240 12.76 -17.87 -14.98
C PRO A 240 13.31 -17.48 -13.63
N GLU A 241 14.37 -16.67 -13.66
CA GLU A 241 15.04 -16.21 -12.46
C GLU A 241 14.42 -14.90 -11.94
N ARG A 242 13.13 -14.66 -12.17
CA ARG A 242 12.43 -13.42 -11.77
C ARG A 242 12.69 -12.99 -10.33
N GLU A 243 12.76 -13.95 -9.40
CA GLU A 243 12.99 -13.66 -7.98
C GLU A 243 14.42 -13.17 -7.76
N ARG A 244 15.40 -13.75 -8.46
CA ARG A 244 16.80 -13.29 -8.44
C ARG A 244 16.92 -11.92 -9.09
N VAL A 245 16.28 -11.69 -10.24
CA VAL A 245 16.28 -10.38 -10.91
C VAL A 245 15.67 -9.32 -10.00
N ALA A 246 14.50 -9.57 -9.41
CA ALA A 246 13.85 -8.66 -8.48
C ALA A 246 14.72 -8.38 -7.23
N ALA A 247 15.35 -9.43 -6.68
CA ALA A 247 16.27 -9.29 -5.53
C ALA A 247 17.49 -8.42 -5.86
N GLU A 248 18.08 -8.59 -7.06
CA GLU A 248 19.22 -7.76 -7.51
C GLU A 248 18.82 -6.30 -7.74
N MET A 249 17.64 -6.04 -8.32
CA MET A 249 17.11 -4.68 -8.45
C MET A 249 16.91 -4.02 -7.07
N LEU A 250 16.33 -4.75 -6.11
CA LEU A 250 16.14 -4.26 -4.75
C LEU A 250 17.48 -4.02 -4.02
N ALA A 251 18.44 -4.94 -4.18
CA ALA A 251 19.78 -4.81 -3.60
C ALA A 251 20.52 -3.59 -4.16
N LEU A 252 20.38 -3.33 -5.47
CA LEU A 252 20.95 -2.15 -6.12
C LEU A 252 20.36 -0.84 -5.56
N ALA A 253 19.03 -0.78 -5.39
CA ALA A 253 18.36 0.37 -4.80
C ALA A 253 18.83 0.63 -3.36
N ARG A 254 18.81 -0.40 -2.51
CA ARG A 254 19.26 -0.30 -1.11
C ARG A 254 20.72 0.09 -0.99
N GLY A 255 21.57 -0.41 -1.89
CA GLY A 255 22.99 -0.04 -1.96
C GLY A 255 23.17 1.46 -2.25
N LEU A 256 22.39 2.01 -3.18
CA LEU A 256 22.40 3.44 -3.50
C LEU A 256 21.88 4.29 -2.33
N GLN A 257 20.78 3.88 -1.68
CA GLN A 257 20.25 4.56 -0.48
C GLN A 257 21.26 4.56 0.68
N ALA A 258 21.90 3.43 0.95
CA ALA A 258 22.93 3.33 1.98
C ALA A 258 24.14 4.22 1.68
N LEU A 259 24.53 4.36 0.40
CA LEU A 259 25.58 5.30 0.00
C LEU A 259 25.17 6.74 0.29
N HIS A 260 23.96 7.14 -0.10
CA HIS A 260 23.43 8.48 0.17
C HIS A 260 23.33 8.78 1.67
N ALA A 261 22.85 7.83 2.47
CA ALA A 261 22.74 7.99 3.92
C ALA A 261 24.11 8.20 4.60
N ARG A 262 25.18 7.56 4.09
CA ARG A 262 26.55 7.80 4.58
C ARG A 262 27.06 9.20 4.24
N THR A 263 26.65 9.76 3.10
CA THR A 263 27.11 11.06 2.61
C THR A 263 26.29 12.23 3.18
N HIS A 264 24.99 12.03 3.43
CA HIS A 264 24.05 13.10 3.78
C HIS A 264 23.26 12.87 5.08
N GLY A 265 23.50 11.76 5.80
CA GLY A 265 22.73 11.38 6.99
C GLY A 265 21.46 10.56 6.66
N ALA A 266 20.86 9.93 7.67
CA ALA A 266 19.64 9.13 7.49
C ALA A 266 18.45 10.01 7.07
N PRO A 267 17.59 9.56 6.12
CA PRO A 267 16.37 10.26 5.78
C PRO A 267 15.43 10.27 6.99
N GLY A 268 15.21 11.44 7.60
CA GLY A 268 14.27 11.57 8.73
C GLY A 268 14.63 12.58 9.82
N THR A 269 15.84 13.12 9.85
CA THR A 269 16.21 14.16 10.83
C THR A 269 16.84 15.36 10.12
N ALA A 270 16.01 16.38 9.87
CA ALA A 270 16.44 17.74 9.51
C ALA A 270 17.47 17.84 8.36
N ALA A 271 17.25 17.13 7.25
CA ALA A 271 17.95 17.45 5.99
C ALA A 271 17.35 18.73 5.40
N ARG A 272 17.80 19.88 5.94
CA ARG A 272 17.57 21.22 5.40
C ARG A 272 17.91 21.25 3.92
N LEU A 273 16.96 21.69 3.09
CA LEU A 273 17.17 22.49 1.86
C LEU A 273 18.53 22.28 1.17
N ALA A 274 18.87 21.04 0.82
CA ALA A 274 19.95 20.76 -0.09
C ALA A 274 19.34 20.78 -1.49
N LEU A 275 19.37 21.94 -2.14
CA LEU A 275 19.17 22.03 -3.58
C LEU A 275 20.09 21.01 -4.26
N PRO A 276 19.61 20.21 -5.24
CA PRO A 276 20.42 19.21 -5.89
C PRO A 276 21.48 19.89 -6.77
N THR A 277 22.65 20.17 -6.21
CA THR A 277 23.84 20.50 -6.99
C THR A 277 24.54 19.22 -7.43
N ALA A 278 24.52 19.01 -8.75
CA ALA A 278 25.41 18.18 -9.55
C ALA A 278 25.37 16.64 -9.36
N GLY A 279 24.82 15.97 -10.37
CA GLY A 279 25.03 14.55 -10.69
C GLY A 279 24.26 13.58 -9.80
N VAL A 280 23.06 13.16 -10.23
CA VAL A 280 22.37 12.03 -9.60
C VAL A 280 23.34 10.85 -9.59
N PRO A 281 23.78 10.32 -8.42
CA PRO A 281 24.65 9.16 -8.39
C PRO A 281 23.92 8.01 -9.07
N ARG A 282 24.47 7.54 -10.18
CA ARG A 282 23.95 6.43 -10.96
C ARG A 282 24.81 5.22 -10.66
N THR A 283 24.17 4.16 -10.18
CA THR A 283 24.84 2.86 -10.05
C THR A 283 24.30 1.95 -11.13
N GLU A 284 25.20 1.32 -11.87
CA GLU A 284 24.89 0.34 -12.90
C GLU A 284 25.41 -1.03 -12.48
N ARG A 285 24.62 -2.08 -12.76
CA ARG A 285 25.02 -3.47 -12.56
C ARG A 285 24.51 -4.31 -13.71
N THR A 286 25.36 -5.18 -14.25
CA THR A 286 24.94 -6.19 -15.22
C THR A 286 24.55 -7.47 -14.49
N LEU A 287 23.42 -8.06 -14.89
CA LEU A 287 22.96 -9.37 -14.43
C LEU A 287 22.76 -10.30 -15.63
N ALA A 288 23.30 -11.51 -15.58
CA ALA A 288 23.03 -12.55 -16.57
C ALA A 288 22.14 -13.63 -15.96
N THR A 289 21.09 -13.99 -16.69
CA THR A 289 20.21 -15.14 -16.44
C THR A 289 20.36 -16.14 -17.59
N PRO A 290 19.81 -17.37 -17.47
CA PRO A 290 19.79 -18.33 -18.57
C PRO A 290 19.10 -17.81 -19.85
N LEU A 291 18.12 -16.88 -19.70
CA LEU A 291 17.39 -16.33 -20.84
C LEU A 291 17.98 -15.06 -21.42
N ALA A 292 18.56 -14.18 -20.60
CA ALA A 292 18.95 -12.85 -21.04
C ALA A 292 20.06 -12.25 -20.17
N ARG A 293 20.70 -11.22 -20.71
CA ARG A 293 21.57 -10.33 -19.96
C ARG A 293 20.84 -9.02 -19.78
N TYR A 294 20.88 -8.49 -18.58
CA TYR A 294 20.20 -7.26 -18.17
C TYR A 294 21.22 -6.26 -17.67
N VAL A 295 20.96 -5.00 -17.96
CA VAL A 295 21.59 -3.85 -17.33
C VAL A 295 20.59 -3.24 -16.37
N LEU A 296 20.95 -3.24 -15.09
CA LEU A 296 20.18 -2.62 -14.03
C LEU A 296 20.78 -1.24 -13.76
N ARG A 297 19.98 -0.18 -13.82
CA ARG A 297 20.42 1.19 -13.50
C ARG A 297 19.58 1.73 -12.36
N ALA A 298 20.23 2.16 -11.28
CA ALA A 298 19.57 2.82 -10.16
C ALA A 298 19.90 4.31 -10.13
N ALA A 299 18.88 5.13 -9.89
CA ALA A 299 19.01 6.58 -9.76
C ALA A 299 18.02 7.11 -8.71
N PHE A 300 18.37 8.19 -8.03
CA PHE A 300 17.41 8.88 -7.16
C PHE A 300 16.30 9.54 -7.96
N GLY A 301 15.08 9.35 -7.51
CA GLY A 301 13.92 10.10 -7.97
C GLY A 301 13.99 11.54 -7.47
N ALA A 302 13.45 12.47 -8.26
CA ALA A 302 13.34 13.86 -7.85
C ALA A 302 12.38 14.00 -6.66
N GLU A 303 12.83 14.54 -5.53
CA GLU A 303 12.01 14.71 -4.33
C GLU A 303 10.69 15.44 -4.61
N ALA A 304 10.70 16.44 -5.49
CA ALA A 304 9.49 17.16 -5.92
C ALA A 304 8.41 16.26 -6.54
N VAL A 305 8.81 15.12 -7.10
CA VAL A 305 7.93 14.14 -7.75
C VAL A 305 7.44 13.10 -6.75
N TRP A 306 8.27 12.70 -5.79
CA TRP A 306 8.02 11.58 -4.88
C TRP A 306 7.63 11.97 -3.45
N GLY A 307 7.76 13.25 -3.10
CA GLY A 307 7.38 13.78 -1.78
C GLY A 307 8.29 13.36 -0.62
N ALA A 308 9.34 12.58 -0.88
CA ALA A 308 10.33 12.15 0.08
C ALA A 308 11.72 12.07 -0.55
N ALA A 309 12.73 12.61 0.15
CA ALA A 309 14.12 12.39 -0.20
C ALA A 309 14.49 10.90 -0.04
N GLY A 310 15.20 10.34 -1.01
CA GLY A 310 15.71 8.96 -0.95
C GLY A 310 14.92 7.91 -1.73
N THR A 311 13.85 8.28 -2.45
CA THR A 311 13.20 7.37 -3.40
C THR A 311 14.16 7.01 -4.53
N VAL A 312 14.24 5.73 -4.90
CA VAL A 312 15.11 5.22 -5.96
C VAL A 312 14.29 4.56 -7.06
N LEU A 313 14.59 4.92 -8.31
CA LEU A 313 14.11 4.21 -9.48
C LEU A 313 15.19 3.26 -9.97
N VAL A 314 14.80 2.02 -10.25
CA VAL A 314 15.66 1.02 -10.87
C VAL A 314 15.07 0.62 -12.22
N SER A 315 15.80 0.86 -13.31
CA SER A 315 15.45 0.33 -14.63
C SER A 315 16.05 -1.05 -14.85
N LEU A 316 15.33 -1.89 -15.58
CA LEU A 316 15.77 -3.19 -16.07
C LEU A 316 15.77 -3.18 -17.59
N GLU A 317 16.94 -2.98 -18.19
CA GLU A 317 17.11 -2.91 -19.64
C GLU A 317 17.71 -4.23 -20.14
N PRO A 318 17.16 -4.86 -21.20
CA PRO A 318 17.84 -5.97 -21.84
C PRO A 318 19.12 -5.46 -22.52
N ASP A 319 20.23 -6.13 -22.24
CA ASP A 319 21.49 -5.91 -22.95
C ASP A 319 21.37 -6.57 -24.34
N ALA A 320 21.64 -5.80 -25.41
CA ALA A 320 21.63 -6.31 -26.77
C ALA A 320 22.76 -7.33 -26.99
N ALA A 321 23.80 -7.33 -26.15
CA ALA A 321 24.80 -8.38 -26.15
C ALA A 321 24.16 -9.72 -25.75
N PRO A 322 24.33 -10.80 -26.54
CA PRO A 322 23.81 -12.10 -26.19
C PRO A 322 24.33 -12.49 -24.81
N ALA A 323 23.44 -12.98 -23.93
CA ALA A 323 23.84 -13.42 -22.60
C ALA A 323 25.03 -14.40 -22.75
N PRO A 324 26.14 -14.19 -22.01
CA PRO A 324 27.26 -15.09 -22.11
C PRO A 324 26.76 -16.50 -21.81
N LEU A 325 27.16 -17.47 -22.63
CA LEU A 325 26.88 -18.91 -22.47
C LEU A 325 27.48 -19.49 -21.15
N ALA A 326 27.87 -18.62 -20.23
CA ALA A 326 28.73 -18.91 -19.10
C ALA A 326 27.92 -19.49 -17.94
N GLY A 327 27.84 -20.81 -17.91
CA GLY A 327 27.40 -21.62 -16.78
C GLY A 327 26.01 -22.21 -16.96
N GLY A 328 25.94 -23.52 -17.18
CA GLY A 328 24.70 -24.30 -17.27
C GLY A 328 24.58 -25.14 -18.55
N PRO A 329 23.45 -25.83 -18.75
CA PRO A 329 23.23 -26.74 -19.89
C PRO A 329 23.35 -26.06 -21.27
N LEU A 330 23.11 -24.75 -21.33
CA LEU A 330 23.20 -23.97 -22.57
C LEU A 330 24.64 -23.71 -23.04
N ALA A 331 25.65 -23.95 -22.20
CA ALA A 331 27.06 -23.73 -22.56
C ALA A 331 27.53 -24.59 -23.75
N ALA A 332 26.86 -25.72 -23.99
CA ALA A 332 27.16 -26.61 -25.10
C ALA A 332 26.62 -26.10 -26.46
N LEU A 333 25.70 -25.13 -26.47
CA LEU A 333 25.05 -24.63 -27.67
C LEU A 333 25.92 -23.58 -28.39
N THR A 334 25.87 -23.59 -29.72
CA THR A 334 26.38 -22.47 -30.53
C THR A 334 25.53 -21.21 -30.28
N PRO A 335 26.02 -20.00 -30.59
CA PRO A 335 25.25 -18.77 -30.41
C PRO A 335 23.85 -18.82 -31.05
N ARG A 336 23.75 -19.40 -32.26
CA ARG A 336 22.49 -19.54 -32.97
C ARG A 336 21.56 -20.59 -32.36
N GLU A 337 22.11 -21.70 -31.88
CA GLU A 337 21.34 -22.72 -31.15
C GLU A 337 20.81 -22.17 -29.81
N ALA A 338 21.58 -21.33 -29.13
CA ALA A 338 21.16 -20.68 -27.89
C ALA A 338 20.02 -19.67 -28.11
N GLU A 339 20.05 -18.91 -29.21
CA GLU A 339 18.94 -18.05 -29.62
C GLU A 339 17.64 -18.84 -29.83
N VAL A 340 17.74 -19.97 -30.55
CA VAL A 340 16.61 -20.88 -30.76
C VAL A 340 16.13 -21.44 -29.42
N ALA A 341 17.03 -21.93 -28.56
CA ALA A 341 16.68 -22.46 -27.24
C ALA A 341 15.91 -21.45 -26.38
N ARG A 342 16.32 -20.17 -26.36
CA ARG A 342 15.64 -19.09 -25.63
C ARG A 342 14.23 -18.84 -26.15
N LEU A 343 14.04 -18.81 -27.47
CA LEU A 343 12.72 -18.63 -28.08
C LEU A 343 11.79 -19.81 -27.76
N LEU A 344 12.32 -21.04 -27.84
CA LEU A 344 11.58 -22.24 -27.48
C LEU A 344 11.18 -22.27 -26.00
N ALA A 345 12.06 -21.81 -25.12
CA ALA A 345 11.80 -21.70 -23.68
C ALA A 345 10.64 -20.75 -23.39
N ARG A 346 10.50 -19.68 -24.19
CA ARG A 346 9.38 -18.72 -24.15
C ARG A 346 8.11 -19.23 -24.87
N ARG A 347 8.03 -20.54 -25.16
CA ARG A 347 6.92 -21.20 -25.88
C ARG A 347 6.67 -20.71 -27.32
N ALA A 348 7.66 -20.08 -27.96
CA ALA A 348 7.52 -19.67 -29.36
C ALA A 348 7.28 -20.89 -30.29
N THR A 349 6.31 -20.76 -31.18
CA THR A 349 6.00 -21.70 -32.26
C THR A 349 7.13 -21.70 -33.30
N ASN A 350 7.19 -22.73 -34.15
CA ASN A 350 8.17 -22.76 -35.26
C ASN A 350 8.02 -21.54 -36.18
N THR A 351 6.80 -21.04 -36.36
CA THR A 351 6.50 -19.86 -37.17
C THR A 351 7.04 -18.59 -36.52
N GLU A 352 6.87 -18.43 -35.21
CA GLU A 352 7.43 -17.28 -34.46
C GLU A 352 8.95 -17.34 -34.40
N VAL A 353 9.54 -18.52 -34.20
CA VAL A 353 10.99 -18.73 -34.26
C VAL A 353 11.52 -18.39 -35.66
N ALA A 354 10.84 -18.83 -36.72
CA ALA A 354 11.20 -18.52 -38.10
C ALA A 354 11.18 -17.01 -38.37
N ALA A 355 10.12 -16.33 -37.95
CA ALA A 355 9.97 -14.88 -38.09
C ALA A 355 11.06 -14.12 -37.32
N ALA A 356 11.32 -14.49 -36.06
CA ALA A 356 12.34 -13.84 -35.22
C ALA A 356 13.76 -14.02 -35.77
N LEU A 357 14.03 -15.14 -36.44
CA LEU A 357 15.35 -15.50 -36.93
C LEU A 357 15.57 -15.22 -38.42
N GLY A 358 14.54 -14.79 -39.16
CA GLY A 358 14.61 -14.53 -40.61
C GLY A 358 14.84 -15.80 -41.45
N VAL A 359 14.28 -16.94 -41.04
CA VAL A 359 14.43 -18.24 -41.72
C VAL A 359 13.09 -18.86 -42.07
N SER A 360 13.07 -19.95 -42.85
CA SER A 360 11.81 -20.66 -43.13
C SER A 360 11.27 -21.42 -41.90
N PRO A 361 9.95 -21.63 -41.77
CA PRO A 361 9.37 -22.48 -40.71
C PRO A 361 9.95 -23.90 -40.68
N HIS A 362 10.33 -24.44 -41.85
CA HIS A 362 10.99 -25.74 -41.96
C HIS A 362 12.39 -25.71 -41.34
N THR A 363 13.18 -24.68 -41.64
CA THR A 363 14.51 -24.46 -41.04
C THR A 363 14.43 -24.26 -39.53
N ALA A 364 13.44 -23.48 -39.05
CA ALA A 364 13.21 -23.28 -37.62
C ALA A 364 12.87 -24.58 -36.88
N ARG A 365 12.05 -25.45 -37.48
CA ARG A 365 11.77 -26.80 -36.95
C ARG A 365 13.05 -27.63 -36.83
N HIS A 366 13.90 -27.58 -37.85
CA HIS A 366 15.17 -28.31 -37.86
C HIS A 366 16.13 -27.82 -36.77
N HIS A 367 16.25 -26.51 -36.59
CA HIS A 367 17.02 -25.93 -35.49
C HIS A 367 16.47 -26.33 -34.12
N ALA A 368 15.14 -26.30 -33.95
CA ALA A 368 14.51 -26.67 -32.68
C ALA A 368 14.78 -28.14 -32.30
N GLN A 369 14.74 -29.05 -33.27
CA GLN A 369 15.06 -30.46 -33.05
C GLN A 369 16.52 -30.64 -32.61
N ARG A 370 17.47 -30.03 -33.32
CA ARG A 370 18.90 -30.13 -33.00
C ARG A 370 19.22 -29.59 -31.61
N VAL A 371 18.57 -28.50 -31.21
CA VAL A 371 18.73 -27.92 -29.86
C VAL A 371 18.25 -28.91 -28.78
N LEU A 372 17.07 -29.51 -28.94
CA LEU A 372 16.54 -30.46 -27.97
C LEU A 372 17.41 -31.72 -27.88
N GLU A 373 17.84 -32.27 -29.03
CA GLU A 373 18.74 -33.41 -29.10
C GLU A 373 20.08 -33.13 -28.40
N LYS A 374 20.67 -31.95 -28.66
CA LYS A 374 21.95 -31.55 -28.07
C LYS A 374 21.89 -31.32 -26.57
N LEU A 375 20.71 -30.96 -26.04
CA LEU A 375 20.45 -30.82 -24.61
C LEU A 375 19.93 -32.12 -23.96
N GLY A 376 19.74 -33.20 -24.73
CA GLY A 376 19.21 -34.48 -24.23
C GLY A 376 17.74 -34.44 -23.83
N LEU A 377 16.97 -33.48 -24.38
CA LEU A 377 15.57 -33.24 -24.03
C LEU A 377 14.64 -33.85 -25.07
N ARG A 378 13.51 -34.40 -24.61
CA ARG A 378 12.50 -35.03 -25.49
C ARG A 378 11.40 -34.07 -25.89
N SER A 379 11.26 -32.95 -25.18
CA SER A 379 10.20 -32.00 -25.43
C SER A 379 10.62 -30.55 -25.15
N ARG A 380 9.95 -29.61 -25.82
CA ARG A 380 10.06 -28.17 -25.54
C ARG A 380 9.66 -27.82 -24.11
N ARG A 381 8.78 -28.62 -23.51
CA ARG A 381 8.34 -28.46 -22.12
C ARG A 381 9.48 -28.77 -21.15
N GLU A 382 10.27 -29.81 -21.42
CA GLU A 382 11.50 -30.10 -20.66
C GLU A 382 12.53 -29.00 -20.80
N LEU A 383 12.64 -28.36 -21.97
CA LEU A 383 13.51 -27.19 -22.16
C LEU A 383 13.06 -25.99 -21.32
N GLY A 384 11.75 -25.73 -21.24
CA GLY A 384 11.20 -24.71 -20.34
C GLY A 384 11.53 -25.02 -18.87
N ALA A 385 11.36 -26.27 -18.43
CA ALA A 385 11.71 -26.70 -17.08
C ALA A 385 13.20 -26.58 -16.77
N LEU A 386 14.07 -26.97 -17.71
CA LEU A 386 15.53 -26.87 -17.59
C LEU A 386 16.00 -25.42 -17.40
N LEU A 387 15.30 -24.49 -18.07
CA LEU A 387 15.61 -23.06 -18.00
C LEU A 387 14.84 -22.34 -16.90
N GLY A 388 14.00 -23.03 -16.14
CA GLY A 388 13.16 -22.46 -15.07
C GLY A 388 11.98 -21.62 -15.59
N VAL A 389 11.66 -21.68 -16.88
CA VAL A 389 10.45 -21.04 -17.45
C VAL A 389 9.25 -21.94 -17.11
N ALA A 390 8.77 -21.87 -15.87
CA ALA A 390 7.47 -22.40 -15.52
C ALA A 390 6.40 -21.46 -16.06
N GLY A 391 5.33 -21.99 -16.62
CA GLY A 391 4.18 -21.19 -17.02
C GLY A 391 2.93 -22.01 -16.99
#